data_AF-A0A926CGT5-F1
#
_entry.id   AF-A0A926CGT5-F1
#
_cell.length_a   1.000
_cell.length_b   1.000
_cell.length_c   1.000
_cell.angle_alpha   90.00
_cell.angle_beta   90.00
_cell.angle_gamma   90.00
#
_symmetry.space_group_name_H-M   'P 1'
#
loop_
_entity.id
_entity.type
_entity.pdbx_description
1 polymer ?
#
loop_
_entity_poly.entity_id
_entity_poly.type
_entity_poly.pdbx_seq_one_letter_code
_entity_poly.pdbx_strand_id
1 'polypeptide(L)'
;MSDAQFQEQTVMAWRDWRRFLSLQLQLLDLRANLGVASSADAFEIQDSGVAQERTIKAQLAMIAPQLLGIFEHALAEKRAAMQTALEAEQRATSQGRSEIVAADVIDRAALAALLSDAEGKQTHGIGAVPLADGWYEVDQDQIDVLPDDARYKLRAPRKLGPGRIALGAAITLLGAAALWLALPQPEVAAQPSAAVLLDNQPVIPWQLQTLELTSAGATRTYAVVSTGAANPGDAAQWQKDLWPLTLCIPEQGAPLIEGATVRGDAATAARVYAPAVGAARDLIIRSCGGELLFAGMLTDTTLTPPLVLGVSATLPDGQSVAALAIMALGASSQPDLPPGLVQVVVRVKGDQAALSGRTTALRMPDGEDIQPSSVTSEGAQVLFHYLVPAFTAQLAAVQWRIGDPATGVVAIWQAALELPTTRADQLRQALADVQLEAQHRADGVLYIRLTMRAAQPLQLAEADLLLAQAGQARLIPPLDALRTPLKAGETRTIELALATPSGQLMTITIGDFAFEWTT
;
A
#
# COMPACT_ATOMS: atom_id res chain seq x y z
N MET A 1 -18.40 -16.30 31.66
CA MET A 1 -18.07 -16.12 30.22
C MET A 1 -18.01 -17.50 29.59
N SER A 2 -18.51 -17.65 28.35
CA SER A 2 -18.25 -18.88 27.59
C SER A 2 -16.77 -18.92 27.18
N ASP A 3 -16.20 -20.13 27.04
CA ASP A 3 -14.81 -20.32 26.63
C ASP A 3 -14.48 -19.60 25.30
N ALA A 4 -15.46 -19.53 24.39
CA ALA A 4 -15.33 -18.84 23.11
C ALA A 4 -15.18 -17.32 23.25
N GLN A 5 -15.98 -16.68 24.12
CA GLN A 5 -15.88 -15.23 24.37
C GLN A 5 -14.55 -14.86 25.02
N PHE A 6 -14.04 -15.72 25.91
CA PHE A 6 -12.73 -15.53 26.53
C PHE A 6 -11.59 -15.65 25.51
N GLN A 7 -11.68 -16.62 24.61
CA GLN A 7 -10.71 -16.81 23.53
C GLN A 7 -10.69 -15.64 22.55
N GLU A 8 -11.87 -15.16 22.13
CA GLU A 8 -11.99 -13.98 21.27
C GLU A 8 -11.35 -12.74 21.91
N GLN A 9 -11.63 -12.50 23.20
CA GLN A 9 -11.01 -11.40 23.95
C GLN A 9 -9.49 -11.55 24.06
N THR A 10 -8.99 -12.77 24.23
CA THR A 10 -7.54 -13.04 24.31
C THR A 10 -6.84 -12.78 22.98
N VAL A 11 -7.46 -13.17 21.86
CA VAL A 11 -6.92 -12.90 20.50
C VAL A 11 -6.94 -11.40 20.19
N MET A 12 -8.01 -10.69 20.55
CA MET A 12 -8.09 -9.24 20.39
C MET A 12 -7.02 -8.52 21.23
N ALA A 13 -6.87 -8.91 22.49
CA ALA A 13 -5.81 -8.37 23.35
C ALA A 13 -4.41 -8.69 22.81
N TRP A 14 -4.19 -9.86 22.21
CA TRP A 14 -2.92 -10.21 21.59
C TRP A 14 -2.59 -9.34 20.37
N ARG A 15 -3.59 -9.03 19.52
CA ARG A 15 -3.43 -8.08 18.41
C ARG A 15 -3.06 -6.68 18.91
N ASP A 16 -3.75 -6.22 19.95
CA ASP A 16 -3.46 -4.92 20.58
C ASP A 16 -2.09 -4.90 21.26
N TRP A 17 -1.66 -6.01 21.86
CA TRP A 17 -0.33 -6.16 22.48
C TRP A 17 0.80 -6.05 21.44
N ARG A 18 0.68 -6.75 20.31
CA ARG A 18 1.65 -6.62 19.21
C ARG A 18 1.70 -5.21 18.65
N ARG A 19 0.52 -4.59 18.49
CA ARG A 19 0.40 -3.20 18.05
C ARG A 19 1.09 -2.24 19.03
N PHE A 20 0.84 -2.39 20.33
CA PHE A 20 1.49 -1.61 21.38
C PHE A 20 3.02 -1.70 21.30
N LEU A 21 3.56 -2.92 21.26
CA LEU A 21 5.00 -3.16 21.21
C LEU A 21 5.66 -2.57 19.96
N SER A 22 5.04 -2.76 18.79
CA SER A 22 5.54 -2.21 17.53
C SER A 22 5.55 -0.68 17.53
N LEU A 23 4.46 -0.05 17.99
CA LEU A 23 4.35 1.41 18.07
C LEU A 23 5.34 2.03 19.07
N GLN A 24 5.58 1.37 20.21
CA GLN A 24 6.59 1.80 21.18
C GLN A 24 8.01 1.72 20.60
N LEU A 25 8.31 0.68 19.81
CA LEU A 25 9.60 0.55 19.14
C LEU A 25 9.79 1.63 18.07
N GLN A 26 8.78 1.87 17.23
CA GLN A 26 8.80 2.95 16.23
C GLN A 26 9.00 4.33 16.86
N LEU A 27 8.40 4.58 18.02
CA LEU A 27 8.55 5.84 18.76
C LEU A 27 9.96 6.00 19.33
N LEU A 28 10.61 4.91 19.73
CA LEU A 28 12.01 4.91 20.17
C LEU A 28 12.97 5.18 19.00
N ASP A 29 12.73 4.56 17.84
CA ASP A 29 13.54 4.77 16.63
C ASP A 29 13.39 6.19 16.07
N LEU A 30 12.16 6.72 16.09
CA LEU A 30 11.89 8.11 15.70
C LEU A 30 12.66 9.10 16.57
N ARG A 31 12.71 8.88 17.89
CA ARG A 31 13.47 9.72 18.83
C ARG A 31 14.97 9.63 18.63
N ALA A 32 15.50 8.43 18.35
CA ALA A 32 16.91 8.24 18.03
C ALA A 32 17.28 9.01 16.75
N ASN A 33 16.44 8.97 15.72
CA ASN A 33 16.68 9.68 14.46
C ASN A 33 16.59 11.21 14.61
N LEU A 34 15.66 11.71 15.43
CA LEU A 34 15.56 13.14 15.74
C LEU A 34 16.77 13.67 16.53
N GLY A 35 17.42 12.83 17.35
CA GLY A 35 18.57 13.22 18.15
C GLY A 35 19.89 13.34 17.39
N VAL A 36 19.98 12.80 16.16
CA VAL A 36 21.23 12.74 15.36
C VAL A 36 21.30 13.82 14.27
N ALA A 37 20.20 14.55 14.01
CA ALA A 37 20.14 15.55 12.95
C ALA A 37 21.00 16.80 13.25
N SER A 38 21.93 17.12 12.33
CA SER A 38 22.73 18.35 12.39
C SER A 38 21.90 19.58 11.96
N SER A 39 22.32 20.77 12.40
CA SER A 39 21.51 22.00 12.44
C SER A 39 20.95 22.55 11.12
N ALA A 40 21.27 21.97 9.96
CA ALA A 40 20.75 22.39 8.66
C ALA A 40 19.53 21.57 8.20
N ASP A 41 19.45 20.27 8.53
CA ASP A 41 18.30 19.39 8.23
C ASP A 41 17.30 19.28 9.39
N ALA A 42 17.65 19.89 10.53
CA ALA A 42 16.89 19.78 11.78
C ALA A 42 15.47 20.34 11.69
N PHE A 43 15.18 21.33 10.83
CA PHE A 43 13.86 21.97 10.78
C PHE A 43 12.79 21.11 10.09
N GLU A 44 13.09 20.54 8.90
CA GLU A 44 12.13 19.71 8.16
C GLU A 44 11.99 18.29 8.74
N ILE A 45 13.09 17.74 9.29
CA ILE A 45 13.07 16.46 10.01
C ILE A 45 12.30 16.59 11.33
N GLN A 46 12.35 17.75 12.00
CA GLN A 46 11.60 17.98 13.23
C GLN A 46 10.09 18.12 12.96
N ASP A 47 9.67 18.82 11.91
CA ASP A 47 8.23 18.97 11.60
C ASP A 47 7.59 17.64 11.15
N SER A 48 8.27 16.89 10.29
CA SER A 48 7.84 15.55 9.86
C SER A 48 7.87 14.55 11.03
N GLY A 49 8.91 14.59 11.86
CA GLY A 49 9.03 13.76 13.04
C GLY A 49 7.95 14.05 14.10
N VAL A 50 7.57 15.31 14.31
CA VAL A 50 6.48 15.67 15.23
C VAL A 50 5.13 15.20 14.70
N ALA A 51 4.89 15.27 13.39
CA ALA A 51 3.67 14.73 12.77
C ALA A 51 3.61 13.20 12.89
N GLN A 52 4.74 12.51 12.69
CA GLN A 52 4.84 11.06 12.85
C GLN A 52 4.68 10.62 14.30
N GLU A 53 5.28 11.33 15.26
CA GLU A 53 5.10 11.06 16.70
C GLU A 53 3.64 11.27 17.12
N ARG A 54 2.98 12.31 16.62
CA ARG A 54 1.54 12.55 16.87
C ARG A 54 0.69 11.40 16.33
N THR A 55 1.03 10.88 15.15
CA THR A 55 0.33 9.76 14.54
C THR A 55 0.50 8.48 15.36
N ILE A 56 1.73 8.16 15.77
CA ILE A 56 2.02 6.99 16.62
C ILE A 56 1.28 7.10 17.97
N LYS A 57 1.30 8.28 18.60
CA LYS A 57 0.56 8.54 19.84
C LYS A 57 -0.96 8.41 19.67
N ALA A 58 -1.51 8.90 18.56
CA ALA A 58 -2.93 8.72 18.25
C ALA A 58 -3.28 7.24 18.05
N GLN A 59 -2.37 6.45 17.46
CA GLN A 59 -2.57 5.02 17.29
C GLN A 59 -2.47 4.24 18.61
N LEU A 60 -1.56 4.62 19.50
CA LEU A 60 -1.50 4.07 20.87
C LEU A 60 -2.78 4.40 21.66
N ALA A 61 -3.35 5.59 21.47
CA ALA A 61 -4.58 6.00 22.12
C ALA A 61 -5.84 5.24 21.66
N MET A 62 -5.77 4.50 20.54
CA MET A 62 -6.86 3.60 20.11
C MET A 62 -6.91 2.29 20.91
N ILE A 63 -5.86 1.95 21.65
CA ILE A 63 -5.84 0.77 22.52
C ILE A 63 -6.65 1.07 23.79
N ALA A 64 -7.50 0.14 24.21
CA ALA A 64 -8.32 0.33 25.40
C ALA A 64 -7.46 0.67 26.64
N PRO A 65 -7.79 1.72 27.42
CA PRO A 65 -6.94 2.18 28.53
C PRO A 65 -6.62 1.11 29.57
N GLN A 66 -7.57 0.19 29.81
CA GLN A 66 -7.40 -0.95 30.70
C GLN A 66 -6.30 -1.93 30.25
N LEU A 67 -6.17 -2.15 28.93
CA LEU A 67 -5.14 -3.02 28.35
C LEU A 67 -3.79 -2.30 28.33
N LEU A 68 -3.80 -0.99 28.03
CA LEU A 68 -2.59 -0.17 28.01
C LEU A 68 -1.84 -0.24 29.36
N GLY A 69 -2.55 -0.13 30.49
CA GLY A 69 -1.93 -0.25 31.82
C GLY A 69 -1.31 -1.63 32.10
N ILE A 70 -1.92 -2.70 31.59
CA ILE A 70 -1.38 -4.08 31.70
C ILE A 70 -0.11 -4.22 30.84
N PHE A 71 -0.14 -3.66 29.63
CA PHE A 71 0.96 -3.69 28.67
C PHE A 71 2.18 -2.90 29.16
N GLU A 72 1.96 -1.72 29.71
CA GLU A 72 3.00 -0.88 30.31
C GLU A 72 3.65 -1.57 31.51
N HIS A 73 2.86 -2.25 32.34
CA HIS A 73 3.37 -3.02 33.47
C HIS A 73 4.26 -4.18 33.01
N ALA A 74 3.79 -4.99 32.05
CA ALA A 74 4.56 -6.09 31.48
C ALA A 74 5.87 -5.62 30.84
N LEU A 75 5.86 -4.46 30.15
CA LEU A 75 7.05 -3.85 29.59
C LEU A 75 8.03 -3.39 30.69
N ALA A 76 7.54 -2.77 31.76
CA ALA A 76 8.38 -2.34 32.88
C ALA A 76 9.07 -3.51 33.59
N GLU A 77 8.36 -4.63 33.77
CA GLU A 77 8.95 -5.85 34.32
C GLU A 77 10.07 -6.40 33.44
N LYS A 78 9.86 -6.47 32.12
CA LYS A 78 10.90 -6.94 31.18
C LYS A 78 12.10 -6.00 31.14
N ARG A 79 11.88 -4.68 31.18
CA ARG A 79 12.96 -3.67 31.25
C ARG A 79 13.85 -3.89 32.48
N ALA A 80 13.24 -4.07 33.66
CA ALA A 80 13.98 -4.33 34.89
C ALA A 80 14.80 -5.64 34.82
N ALA A 81 14.22 -6.69 34.25
CA ALA A 81 14.92 -7.96 34.03
C ALA A 81 16.09 -7.82 33.05
N MET A 82 15.90 -7.09 31.94
CA MET A 82 16.91 -6.88 30.92
C MET A 82 18.06 -6.01 31.42
N GLN A 83 17.76 -4.95 32.18
CA GLN A 83 18.76 -4.13 32.85
C GLN A 83 19.64 -4.98 33.76
N THR A 84 19.03 -5.83 34.59
CA THR A 84 19.77 -6.70 35.52
C THR A 84 20.65 -7.70 34.76
N ALA A 85 20.18 -8.26 33.65
CA ALA A 85 20.94 -9.21 32.82
C ALA A 85 22.15 -8.54 32.14
N LEU A 86 21.94 -7.39 31.50
CA LEU A 86 23.00 -6.65 30.80
C LEU A 86 24.07 -6.12 31.76
N GLU A 87 23.67 -5.62 32.93
CA GLU A 87 24.61 -5.20 33.97
C GLU A 87 25.42 -6.38 34.52
N ALA A 88 24.80 -7.57 34.67
CA ALA A 88 25.51 -8.76 35.13
C ALA A 88 26.53 -9.26 34.09
N GLU A 89 26.19 -9.24 32.80
CA GLU A 89 27.08 -9.63 31.71
C GLU A 89 28.26 -8.67 31.54
N GLN A 90 28.02 -7.37 31.67
CA GLN A 90 29.09 -6.37 31.64
C GLN A 90 30.05 -6.51 32.84
N ARG A 91 29.54 -6.83 34.03
CA ARG A 91 30.41 -7.13 35.20
C ARG A 91 31.26 -8.38 34.97
N ALA A 92 30.78 -9.36 34.20
CA ALA A 92 31.54 -10.56 33.88
C ALA A 92 32.63 -10.30 32.83
N THR A 93 32.37 -9.40 31.88
CA THR A 93 33.26 -9.14 30.73
C THR A 93 34.29 -8.02 31.00
N SER A 94 33.96 -7.03 31.83
CA SER A 94 34.81 -5.85 32.07
C SER A 94 35.64 -5.99 33.34
N GLN A 95 36.97 -6.07 33.21
CA GLN A 95 37.93 -5.99 34.32
C GLN A 95 38.02 -4.58 34.94
N GLY A 96 36.94 -4.10 35.57
CA GLY A 96 37.00 -3.00 36.55
C GLY A 96 36.52 -1.60 36.12
N ARG A 97 35.90 -1.43 34.94
CA ARG A 97 35.15 -0.20 34.62
C ARG A 97 33.69 -0.53 34.30
N SER A 98 32.79 -0.08 35.16
CA SER A 98 31.35 -0.15 34.96
C SER A 98 30.95 1.01 34.03
N GLU A 99 30.81 0.73 32.74
CA GLU A 99 30.14 1.66 31.84
C GLU A 99 28.63 1.47 32.01
N ILE A 100 27.88 2.56 32.18
CA ILE A 100 26.43 2.49 32.36
C ILE A 100 25.81 2.14 31.01
N VAL A 101 25.06 1.02 30.93
CA VAL A 101 24.29 0.67 29.73
C VAL A 101 23.29 1.80 29.45
N ALA A 102 23.31 2.34 28.23
CA ALA A 102 22.36 3.38 27.83
C ALA A 102 20.92 2.86 27.94
N ALA A 103 20.01 3.68 28.50
CA ALA A 103 18.61 3.31 28.72
C ALA A 103 17.90 2.90 27.42
N ASP A 104 18.21 3.55 26.30
CA ASP A 104 17.63 3.23 24.99
C ASP A 104 17.99 1.82 24.51
N VAL A 105 19.18 1.32 24.86
CA VAL A 105 19.63 -0.04 24.52
C VAL A 105 18.82 -1.07 25.32
N ILE A 106 18.57 -0.80 26.61
CA ILE A 106 17.74 -1.65 27.48
C ILE A 106 16.30 -1.66 26.96
N ASP A 107 15.76 -0.50 26.62
CA ASP A 107 14.39 -0.35 26.14
C ASP A 107 14.17 -1.05 24.79
N ARG A 108 15.10 -0.87 23.84
CA ARG A 108 15.05 -1.55 22.55
C ARG A 108 15.16 -3.07 22.71
N ALA A 109 16.05 -3.55 23.58
CA ALA A 109 16.21 -4.98 23.85
C ALA A 109 14.96 -5.58 24.53
N ALA A 110 14.35 -4.87 25.49
CA ALA A 110 13.14 -5.32 26.16
C ALA A 110 11.93 -5.38 25.21
N LEU A 111 11.72 -4.33 24.40
CA LEU A 111 10.66 -4.29 23.39
C LEU A 111 10.82 -5.37 22.33
N ALA A 112 12.04 -5.56 21.80
CA ALA A 112 12.32 -6.59 20.80
C ALA A 112 12.11 -8.01 21.36
N ALA A 113 12.52 -8.26 22.61
CA ALA A 113 12.29 -9.53 23.28
C ALA A 113 10.80 -9.81 23.48
N LEU A 114 10.03 -8.84 23.97
CA LEU A 114 8.57 -9.00 24.15
C LEU A 114 7.83 -9.15 22.82
N LEU A 115 8.26 -8.46 21.77
CA LEU A 115 7.67 -8.62 20.44
C LEU A 115 7.98 -10.01 19.88
N SER A 116 9.20 -10.51 20.09
CA SER A 116 9.57 -11.88 19.75
C SER A 116 8.75 -12.93 20.51
N ASP A 117 8.49 -12.70 21.80
CA ASP A 117 7.64 -13.56 22.64
C ASP A 117 6.17 -13.51 22.17
N ALA A 118 5.66 -12.32 21.82
CA ALA A 118 4.31 -12.12 21.30
C ALA A 118 4.11 -12.78 19.92
N GLU A 119 5.14 -12.79 19.08
CA GLU A 119 5.14 -13.40 17.74
C GLU A 119 5.53 -14.88 17.76
N GLY A 120 5.78 -15.46 18.93
CA GLY A 120 6.07 -16.89 19.06
C GLY A 120 7.29 -17.36 18.25
N LYS A 121 8.23 -16.45 17.95
CA LYS A 121 9.43 -16.73 17.15
C LYS A 121 10.28 -17.84 17.75
N GLN A 122 10.30 -17.93 19.08
CA GLN A 122 11.08 -18.92 19.84
C GLN A 122 10.27 -20.17 20.23
N THR A 123 8.96 -20.15 20.00
CA THR A 123 7.98 -21.11 20.52
C THR A 123 7.13 -21.74 19.42
N HIS A 124 7.65 -21.77 18.19
CA HIS A 124 7.01 -22.41 17.03
C HIS A 124 5.58 -21.92 16.76
N GLY A 125 5.38 -20.60 16.69
CA GLY A 125 4.08 -20.00 16.35
C GLY A 125 3.16 -19.74 17.55
N ILE A 126 3.54 -20.16 18.76
CA ILE A 126 2.78 -19.87 19.98
C ILE A 126 3.20 -18.50 20.54
N GLY A 127 2.39 -17.48 20.31
CA GLY A 127 2.56 -16.13 20.86
C GLY A 127 2.12 -16.02 22.31
N ALA A 128 2.61 -14.99 23.00
CA ALA A 128 2.23 -14.67 24.38
C ALA A 128 1.60 -13.28 24.51
N VAL A 129 0.55 -13.15 25.32
CA VAL A 129 -0.11 -11.88 25.66
C VAL A 129 -0.34 -11.74 27.17
N PRO A 130 -0.08 -10.57 27.77
CA PRO A 130 -0.44 -10.30 29.16
C PRO A 130 -1.89 -9.83 29.27
N LEU A 131 -2.64 -10.42 30.20
CA LEU A 131 -3.97 -10.00 30.64
C LEU A 131 -3.97 -9.74 32.15
N ALA A 132 -5.08 -9.21 32.68
CA ALA A 132 -5.18 -8.74 34.07
C ALA A 132 -4.82 -9.81 35.11
N ASP A 133 -5.03 -11.09 34.80
CA ASP A 133 -4.78 -12.20 35.72
C ASP A 133 -3.58 -13.06 35.34
N GLY A 134 -2.83 -12.74 34.27
CA GLY A 134 -1.58 -13.41 33.93
C GLY A 134 -1.26 -13.43 32.43
N TRP A 135 -0.27 -14.26 32.07
CA TRP A 135 0.16 -14.46 30.70
C TRP A 135 -0.58 -15.63 30.03
N TYR A 136 -0.96 -15.42 28.78
CA TYR A 136 -1.74 -16.36 27.98
C TYR A 136 -1.03 -16.70 26.67
N GLU A 137 -1.13 -17.96 26.28
CA GLU A 137 -0.61 -18.48 25.00
C GLU A 137 -1.67 -18.33 23.90
N VAL A 138 -1.22 -17.95 22.71
CA VAL A 138 -2.04 -17.73 21.52
C VAL A 138 -1.39 -18.44 20.33
N ASP A 139 -2.10 -19.40 19.73
CA ASP A 139 -1.61 -20.13 18.56
C ASP A 139 -1.84 -19.30 17.29
N GLN A 140 -0.77 -18.76 16.71
CA GLN A 140 -0.86 -17.86 15.56
C GLN A 140 -1.30 -18.56 14.29
N ASP A 141 -0.94 -19.83 14.12
CA ASP A 141 -1.31 -20.62 12.93
C ASP A 141 -2.83 -20.84 12.84
N GLN A 142 -3.55 -20.68 13.96
CA GLN A 142 -5.01 -20.78 14.03
C GLN A 142 -5.73 -19.44 13.82
N ILE A 143 -5.02 -18.31 13.79
CA ILE A 143 -5.60 -16.96 13.66
C ILE A 143 -5.65 -16.49 12.19
N ASP A 144 -4.72 -16.95 11.36
CA ASP A 144 -4.59 -16.51 9.96
C ASP A 144 -5.50 -17.26 8.96
N VAL A 145 -6.28 -18.25 9.43
CA VAL A 145 -7.29 -18.96 8.63
C VAL A 145 -8.68 -18.37 8.92
N LEU A 146 -9.38 -17.87 7.89
CA LEU A 146 -10.69 -17.18 7.99
C LEU A 146 -11.66 -17.77 9.04
N PRO A 147 -12.37 -16.92 9.82
CA PRO A 147 -13.21 -17.39 10.92
C PRO A 147 -14.55 -17.94 10.42
N ASP A 148 -14.87 -19.17 10.81
CA ASP A 148 -16.22 -19.73 10.78
C ASP A 148 -16.55 -20.18 12.21
N ASP A 149 -17.79 -19.94 12.66
CA ASP A 149 -18.24 -20.10 14.05
C ASP A 149 -17.98 -21.52 14.63
N ALA A 150 -17.73 -22.49 13.77
CA ALA A 150 -17.44 -23.88 14.11
C ALA A 150 -15.98 -24.17 14.52
N ARG A 151 -15.03 -23.23 14.40
CA ARG A 151 -13.58 -23.47 14.61
C ARG A 151 -12.95 -22.85 15.85
N TYR A 152 -13.71 -22.20 16.74
CA TYR A 152 -13.21 -21.78 18.06
C TYR A 152 -13.00 -22.96 19.02
N LYS A 153 -12.19 -23.94 18.61
CA LYS A 153 -11.56 -24.93 19.49
C LYS A 153 -10.07 -24.65 19.54
N LEU A 154 -9.70 -23.44 19.94
CA LEU A 154 -8.36 -23.16 20.41
C LEU A 154 -8.06 -24.11 21.58
N ARG A 155 -6.81 -24.57 21.68
CA ARG A 155 -6.31 -25.25 22.88
C ARG A 155 -6.63 -24.35 24.08
N ALA A 156 -7.18 -24.94 25.15
CA ALA A 156 -7.60 -24.17 26.32
C ALA A 156 -6.48 -23.21 26.77
N PRO A 157 -6.81 -21.92 27.02
CA PRO A 157 -5.84 -20.90 27.41
C PRO A 157 -5.04 -21.40 28.62
N ARG A 158 -3.74 -21.63 28.43
CA ARG A 158 -2.87 -22.10 29.50
C ARG A 158 -2.19 -20.90 30.14
N LYS A 159 -2.55 -20.62 31.38
CA LYS A 159 -1.87 -19.62 32.21
C LYS A 159 -0.40 -20.02 32.36
N LEU A 160 0.50 -19.19 31.86
CA LEU A 160 1.94 -19.40 32.03
C LEU A 160 2.30 -19.15 33.49
N GLY A 161 2.99 -20.11 34.12
CA GLY A 161 3.54 -19.92 35.45
C GLY A 161 4.67 -18.87 35.44
N PRO A 162 4.90 -18.15 36.56
CA PRO A 162 5.84 -17.02 36.64
C PRO A 162 7.31 -17.35 36.31
N GLY A 163 7.68 -18.63 36.10
CA GLY A 163 9.06 -19.07 35.92
C GLY A 163 9.54 -19.26 34.47
N ARG A 164 8.68 -19.16 33.44
CA ARG A 164 9.10 -19.48 32.05
C ARG A 164 9.63 -18.30 31.24
N ILE A 165 9.35 -17.06 31.63
CA ILE A 165 9.80 -15.86 30.90
C ILE A 165 11.22 -15.41 31.37
N ALA A 166 11.74 -16.00 32.45
CA ALA A 166 13.07 -15.69 33.01
C ALA A 166 14.22 -16.55 32.45
N LEU A 167 13.96 -17.55 31.60
CA LEU A 167 14.97 -18.54 31.18
C LEU A 167 15.30 -18.49 29.68
N GLY A 168 15.43 -17.27 29.13
CA GLY A 168 15.81 -17.06 27.72
C GLY A 168 17.13 -16.29 27.53
N ALA A 169 17.85 -15.96 28.60
CA ALA A 169 18.96 -14.98 28.54
C ALA A 169 20.38 -15.57 28.71
N ALA A 170 20.55 -16.86 29.06
CA ALA A 170 21.88 -17.36 29.46
C ALA A 170 22.49 -18.48 28.58
N ILE A 171 21.76 -19.08 27.63
CA ILE A 171 22.24 -20.28 26.91
C ILE A 171 22.67 -19.99 25.45
N THR A 172 22.26 -18.88 24.85
CA THR A 172 22.52 -18.59 23.43
C THR A 172 23.90 -18.01 23.14
N LEU A 173 24.61 -17.43 24.13
CA LEU A 173 25.90 -16.75 23.90
C LEU A 173 27.14 -17.66 24.08
N LEU A 174 27.06 -18.73 24.86
CA LEU A 174 28.23 -19.60 25.14
C LEU A 174 28.34 -20.86 24.25
N GLY A 175 27.26 -21.31 23.61
CA GLY A 175 27.27 -22.52 22.77
C GLY A 175 27.76 -22.32 21.33
N ALA A 176 27.59 -21.11 20.76
CA ALA A 176 27.87 -20.85 19.35
C ALA A 176 29.37 -20.66 19.03
N ALA A 177 30.18 -20.22 20.00
CA ALA A 177 31.60 -19.93 19.77
C ALA A 177 32.50 -21.19 19.81
N ALA A 178 32.16 -22.20 20.61
CA ALA A 178 33.00 -23.38 20.80
C ALA A 178 32.80 -24.47 19.71
N LEU A 179 31.63 -24.53 19.09
CA LEU A 179 31.32 -25.57 18.08
C LEU A 179 31.81 -25.20 16.66
N TRP A 180 32.08 -23.91 16.40
CA TRP A 180 32.49 -23.43 15.07
C TRP A 180 33.97 -23.71 14.73
N LEU A 181 34.82 -23.92 15.74
CA LEU A 181 36.27 -24.10 15.56
C LEU A 181 36.71 -25.56 15.39
N ALA A 182 35.80 -26.54 15.54
CA ALA A 182 36.20 -27.95 15.69
C ALA A 182 35.66 -28.95 14.66
N LEU A 183 34.92 -28.53 13.62
CA LEU A 183 34.34 -29.45 12.63
C LEU A 183 34.87 -29.17 11.21
N PRO A 184 35.44 -30.18 10.51
CA PRO A 184 35.85 -30.06 9.12
C PRO A 184 34.60 -29.92 8.23
N GLN A 185 34.58 -28.91 7.37
CA GLN A 185 33.41 -28.62 6.53
C GLN A 185 33.28 -29.65 5.39
N PRO A 186 32.13 -30.29 5.22
CA PRO A 186 31.82 -31.01 3.99
C PRO A 186 31.45 -30.01 2.89
N GLU A 187 31.82 -30.31 1.63
CA GLU A 187 31.30 -29.60 0.46
C GLU A 187 29.77 -29.77 0.40
N VAL A 188 29.05 -28.69 0.69
CA VAL A 188 27.58 -28.64 0.65
C VAL A 188 27.12 -28.27 -0.76
N ALA A 189 26.39 -29.18 -1.40
CA ALA A 189 25.64 -28.89 -2.61
C ALA A 189 24.63 -27.74 -2.35
N ALA A 190 24.54 -26.79 -3.28
CA ALA A 190 23.74 -25.57 -3.16
C ALA A 190 22.30 -25.84 -2.70
N GLN A 191 21.99 -25.48 -1.45
CA GLN A 191 20.62 -25.34 -0.96
C GLN A 191 19.98 -24.06 -1.54
N PRO A 192 18.68 -24.05 -1.82
CA PRO A 192 17.97 -22.81 -2.15
C PRO A 192 18.07 -21.87 -0.94
N SER A 193 18.52 -20.64 -1.18
CA SER A 193 18.71 -19.62 -0.15
C SER A 193 17.42 -19.38 0.62
N ALA A 194 17.45 -19.56 1.94
CA ALA A 194 16.36 -19.17 2.84
C ALA A 194 16.03 -17.68 2.66
N ALA A 195 14.74 -17.31 2.74
CA ALA A 195 14.31 -15.92 2.65
C ALA A 195 14.98 -15.09 3.75
N VAL A 196 15.56 -13.94 3.38
CA VAL A 196 16.12 -12.99 4.35
C VAL A 196 14.96 -12.34 5.08
N LEU A 197 14.97 -12.32 6.40
CA LEU A 197 13.93 -11.69 7.21
C LEU A 197 14.47 -10.39 7.82
N LEU A 198 13.73 -9.29 7.69
CA LEU A 198 13.94 -8.02 8.40
C LEU A 198 12.63 -7.74 9.12
N ASP A 199 12.68 -7.52 10.44
CA ASP A 199 11.49 -7.35 11.28
C ASP A 199 10.45 -8.47 11.11
N ASN A 200 10.94 -9.70 10.90
CA ASN A 200 10.14 -10.91 10.66
C ASN A 200 9.27 -10.91 9.40
N GLN A 201 9.43 -9.92 8.53
CA GLN A 201 8.89 -9.93 7.20
C GLN A 201 9.93 -10.52 6.25
N PRO A 202 9.53 -11.40 5.30
CA PRO A 202 10.41 -11.77 4.21
C PRO A 202 10.80 -10.51 3.45
N VAL A 203 12.06 -10.13 3.57
CA VAL A 203 12.67 -9.16 2.69
C VAL A 203 12.77 -9.83 1.36
N ILE A 204 11.98 -9.34 0.41
CA ILE A 204 12.21 -9.63 -1.00
C ILE A 204 13.61 -9.08 -1.28
N PRO A 205 14.60 -9.95 -1.58
CA PRO A 205 15.95 -9.48 -1.83
C PRO A 205 15.88 -8.47 -2.97
N TRP A 206 16.51 -7.32 -2.76
CA TRP A 206 16.49 -6.23 -3.73
C TRP A 206 16.95 -6.75 -5.09
N GLN A 207 16.02 -6.83 -6.05
CA GLN A 207 16.29 -7.37 -7.38
C GLN A 207 16.99 -6.30 -8.20
N LEU A 208 18.32 -6.31 -8.19
CA LEU A 208 19.13 -5.38 -8.95
C LEU A 208 18.92 -5.60 -10.45
N GLN A 209 18.56 -4.54 -11.16
CA GLN A 209 18.30 -4.60 -12.60
C GLN A 209 19.39 -3.89 -13.39
N THR A 210 19.77 -2.69 -12.96
CA THR A 210 20.75 -1.87 -13.68
C THR A 210 21.78 -1.27 -12.75
N LEU A 211 23.00 -1.17 -13.27
CA LEU A 211 24.11 -0.43 -12.71
C LEU A 211 24.47 0.66 -13.71
N GLU A 212 24.31 1.91 -13.32
CA GLU A 212 24.72 3.09 -14.09
C GLU A 212 26.03 3.61 -13.50
N LEU A 213 27.08 3.67 -14.31
CA LEU A 213 28.37 4.23 -13.92
C LEU A 213 28.57 5.57 -14.61
N THR A 214 28.88 6.59 -13.82
CA THR A 214 29.18 7.92 -14.33
C THR A 214 30.69 8.15 -14.31
N SER A 215 31.23 8.61 -15.43
CA SER A 215 32.63 8.99 -15.60
C SER A 215 32.71 10.21 -16.52
N ALA A 216 33.34 11.29 -16.06
CA ALA A 216 33.60 12.50 -16.84
C ALA A 216 32.34 13.05 -17.54
N GLY A 217 31.20 12.99 -16.84
CA GLY A 217 29.90 13.45 -17.35
C GLY A 217 29.18 12.50 -18.31
N ALA A 218 29.75 11.34 -18.65
CA ALA A 218 29.09 10.30 -19.43
C ALA A 218 28.59 9.17 -18.52
N THR A 219 27.38 8.64 -18.79
CA THR A 219 26.81 7.51 -18.06
C THR A 219 26.83 6.27 -18.93
N ARG A 220 27.37 5.16 -18.39
CA ARG A 220 27.34 3.84 -19.00
C ARG A 220 26.44 2.92 -18.17
N THR A 221 25.48 2.28 -18.82
CA THR A 221 24.50 1.41 -18.16
C THR A 221 24.85 -0.05 -18.41
N TYR A 222 24.85 -0.84 -17.35
CA TYR A 222 25.02 -2.28 -17.36
C TYR A 222 23.73 -2.94 -16.86
N ALA A 223 23.24 -3.95 -17.56
CA ALA A 223 22.27 -4.86 -16.99
C ALA A 223 22.95 -5.66 -15.85
N VAL A 224 22.25 -5.91 -14.75
CA VAL A 224 22.75 -6.67 -13.61
C VAL A 224 22.18 -8.08 -13.66
N VAL A 225 23.06 -9.08 -13.52
CA VAL A 225 22.69 -10.50 -13.45
C VAL A 225 23.22 -11.14 -12.17
N SER A 226 22.49 -12.12 -11.62
CA SER A 226 22.95 -12.82 -10.41
C SER A 226 24.14 -13.76 -10.69
N THR A 227 24.99 -13.97 -9.69
CA THR A 227 26.15 -14.87 -9.75
C THR A 227 25.71 -16.31 -10.11
N GLY A 228 26.23 -16.86 -11.20
CA GLY A 228 25.89 -18.21 -11.72
C GLY A 228 25.53 -18.28 -13.21
N ALA A 229 25.40 -17.13 -13.90
CA ALA A 229 25.19 -17.11 -15.36
C ALA A 229 26.45 -17.60 -16.10
N ALA A 230 26.28 -18.60 -16.97
CA ALA A 230 27.39 -19.31 -17.66
C ALA A 230 28.25 -18.43 -18.60
N ASN A 231 27.78 -17.22 -18.96
CA ASN A 231 28.54 -16.18 -19.64
C ASN A 231 27.80 -14.84 -19.45
N PRO A 232 28.30 -13.89 -18.62
CA PRO A 232 27.62 -12.61 -18.41
C PRO A 232 27.69 -11.67 -19.62
N GLY A 233 28.55 -11.94 -20.61
CA GLY A 233 28.79 -11.03 -21.73
C GLY A 233 29.19 -9.64 -21.22
N ASP A 234 28.44 -8.62 -21.62
CA ASP A 234 28.64 -7.23 -21.22
C ASP A 234 27.92 -6.83 -19.91
N ALA A 235 27.26 -7.76 -19.22
CA ALA A 235 26.48 -7.48 -18.00
C ALA A 235 27.35 -7.37 -16.74
N ALA A 236 26.88 -6.58 -15.77
CA ALA A 236 27.41 -6.57 -14.42
C ALA A 236 26.91 -7.81 -13.64
N GLN A 237 27.78 -8.48 -12.91
CA GLN A 237 27.39 -9.60 -12.06
C GLN A 237 27.31 -9.16 -10.60
N TRP A 238 26.18 -9.43 -9.96
CA TRP A 238 25.99 -9.23 -8.54
C TRP A 238 26.48 -10.46 -7.76
N GLN A 239 27.40 -10.25 -6.82
CA GLN A 239 27.78 -11.26 -5.83
C GLN A 239 26.74 -11.20 -4.70
N LYS A 240 26.04 -12.32 -4.42
CA LYS A 240 24.94 -12.43 -3.45
C LYS A 240 25.38 -12.25 -1.98
N ASP A 241 26.21 -11.24 -1.70
CA ASP A 241 26.53 -10.76 -0.37
C ASP A 241 25.46 -9.75 0.05
N LEU A 242 25.06 -9.80 1.33
CA LEU A 242 24.04 -8.89 1.88
C LEU A 242 24.58 -7.48 2.10
N TRP A 243 25.88 -7.35 2.42
CA TRP A 243 26.58 -6.08 2.64
C TRP A 243 28.11 -6.27 2.78
N PRO A 244 28.96 -5.39 2.22
CA PRO A 244 28.63 -4.32 1.28
C PRO A 244 28.17 -4.90 -0.06
N LEU A 245 27.35 -4.15 -0.80
CA LEU A 245 26.88 -4.61 -2.10
C LEU A 245 28.08 -4.75 -3.04
N THR A 246 28.33 -5.95 -3.57
CA THR A 246 29.48 -6.20 -4.44
C THR A 246 29.02 -6.57 -5.85
N LEU A 247 29.41 -5.77 -6.83
CA LEU A 247 29.22 -6.05 -8.25
C LEU A 247 30.57 -6.20 -8.95
N CYS A 248 30.64 -7.06 -9.95
CA CYS A 248 31.75 -7.06 -10.89
C CYS A 248 31.30 -6.73 -12.32
N ILE A 249 32.11 -5.95 -13.04
CA ILE A 249 31.86 -5.55 -14.42
C ILE A 249 32.93 -6.12 -15.36
N PRO A 250 32.61 -6.35 -16.65
CA PRO A 250 33.58 -6.80 -17.64
C PRO A 250 34.75 -5.81 -17.78
N GLU A 251 35.98 -6.33 -17.92
CA GLU A 251 37.22 -5.54 -17.95
C GLU A 251 37.33 -4.54 -19.12
N GLN A 252 36.45 -4.65 -20.13
CA GLN A 252 36.50 -3.80 -21.32
C GLN A 252 36.04 -2.36 -21.02
N GLY A 253 37.01 -1.55 -20.59
CA GLY A 253 36.90 -0.10 -20.44
C GLY A 253 36.15 0.29 -19.18
N ALA A 254 36.74 0.01 -18.01
CA ALA A 254 36.34 0.63 -16.75
C ALA A 254 36.96 2.04 -16.68
N PRO A 255 36.21 3.10 -17.02
CA PRO A 255 36.75 4.44 -16.88
C PRO A 255 36.89 4.81 -15.39
N LEU A 256 37.51 5.95 -15.08
CA LEU A 256 37.53 6.47 -13.71
C LEU A 256 36.08 6.73 -13.26
N ILE A 257 35.55 5.89 -12.37
CA ILE A 257 34.17 5.98 -11.90
C ILE A 257 34.06 7.11 -10.88
N GLU A 258 33.30 8.15 -11.23
CA GLU A 258 33.04 9.32 -10.36
C GLU A 258 31.76 9.13 -9.54
N GLY A 259 30.88 8.23 -9.96
CA GLY A 259 29.65 7.89 -9.24
C GLY A 259 29.00 6.63 -9.81
N ALA A 260 28.16 6.01 -8.99
CA ALA A 260 27.41 4.82 -9.39
C ALA A 260 25.95 4.93 -8.93
N THR A 261 25.01 4.56 -9.78
CA THR A 261 23.60 4.44 -9.42
C THR A 261 23.17 3.00 -9.65
N VAL A 262 22.64 2.37 -8.60
CA VAL A 262 22.11 1.01 -8.65
C VAL A 262 20.59 1.09 -8.59
N ARG A 263 19.91 0.51 -9.57
CA ARG A 263 18.45 0.49 -9.63
C ARG A 263 17.91 -0.93 -9.46
N GLY A 264 16.84 -1.05 -8.70
CA GLY A 264 16.02 -2.26 -8.62
C GLY A 264 14.80 -2.19 -9.52
N ASP A 265 13.74 -2.90 -9.12
CA ASP A 265 12.41 -2.68 -9.69
C ASP A 265 11.87 -1.26 -9.44
N ALA A 266 10.82 -0.86 -10.16
CA ALA A 266 10.25 0.49 -10.01
C ALA A 266 9.59 0.73 -8.64
N ALA A 267 9.37 -0.31 -7.83
CA ALA A 267 8.85 -0.20 -6.47
C ALA A 267 9.97 0.06 -5.45
N THR A 268 11.23 -0.13 -5.81
CA THR A 268 12.38 0.07 -4.94
C THR A 268 13.13 1.35 -5.30
N ALA A 269 13.55 2.11 -4.29
CA ALA A 269 14.36 3.30 -4.51
C ALA A 269 15.70 2.93 -5.16
N ALA A 270 16.06 3.66 -6.22
CA ALA A 270 17.41 3.68 -6.75
C ALA A 270 18.37 4.20 -5.68
N ARG A 271 19.55 3.61 -5.60
CA ARG A 271 20.59 4.00 -4.66
C ARG A 271 21.73 4.66 -5.40
N VAL A 272 22.08 5.88 -5.02
CA VAL A 272 23.16 6.67 -5.63
C VAL A 272 24.35 6.65 -4.69
N TYR A 273 25.51 6.36 -5.25
CA TYR A 273 26.77 6.20 -4.53
C TYR A 273 27.82 7.18 -5.06
N ALA A 274 28.49 7.86 -4.14
CA ALA A 274 29.65 8.70 -4.42
C ALA A 274 30.94 7.99 -3.94
N PRO A 275 32.13 8.39 -4.42
CA PRO A 275 33.40 7.81 -4.00
C PRO A 275 33.55 7.89 -2.48
N ALA A 276 33.78 6.74 -1.84
CA ALA A 276 33.94 6.68 -0.39
C ALA A 276 35.31 7.21 0.05
N VAL A 277 35.33 8.01 1.12
CA VAL A 277 36.57 8.47 1.78
C VAL A 277 36.70 7.74 3.13
N GLY A 278 37.53 6.69 3.20
CA GLY A 278 37.78 5.92 4.43
C GLY A 278 37.37 4.44 4.36
N ALA A 279 37.06 3.86 5.53
CA ALA A 279 36.80 2.42 5.67
C ALA A 279 35.32 2.01 5.48
N ALA A 280 34.38 2.95 5.62
CA ALA A 280 32.96 2.71 5.38
C ALA A 280 32.68 2.63 3.88
N ARG A 281 32.09 1.51 3.42
CA ARG A 281 31.80 1.24 2.02
C ARG A 281 30.47 0.51 1.96
N ASP A 282 29.56 1.01 1.14
CA ASP A 282 28.22 0.46 0.97
C ASP A 282 28.11 -0.27 -0.37
N LEU A 283 28.94 0.13 -1.33
CA LEU A 283 29.07 -0.46 -2.67
C LEU A 283 30.54 -0.72 -3.02
N ILE A 284 30.82 -1.89 -3.57
CA ILE A 284 32.11 -2.28 -4.13
C ILE A 284 31.88 -2.71 -5.58
N ILE A 285 32.59 -2.07 -6.51
CA ILE A 285 32.61 -2.46 -7.91
C ILE A 285 34.01 -2.93 -8.27
N ARG A 286 34.08 -4.15 -8.80
CA ARG A 286 35.34 -4.77 -9.23
C ARG A 286 35.31 -5.10 -10.71
N SER A 287 36.47 -5.35 -11.31
CA SER A 287 36.49 -6.12 -12.54
C SER A 287 36.06 -7.56 -12.23
N CYS A 288 35.48 -8.25 -13.20
CA CYS A 288 35.23 -9.70 -13.06
C CYS A 288 36.52 -10.51 -12.82
N GLY A 289 37.70 -9.94 -13.12
CA GLY A 289 39.02 -10.47 -12.77
C GLY A 289 39.51 -10.14 -11.35
N GLY A 290 38.77 -9.34 -10.58
CA GLY A 290 38.99 -9.10 -9.15
C GLY A 290 39.60 -7.74 -8.77
N GLU A 291 39.99 -6.93 -9.75
CA GLU A 291 40.55 -5.59 -9.53
C GLU A 291 39.49 -4.65 -8.93
N LEU A 292 39.83 -3.85 -7.93
CA LEU A 292 38.91 -2.86 -7.37
C LEU A 292 38.83 -1.63 -8.30
N LEU A 293 37.63 -1.35 -8.81
CA LEU A 293 37.39 -0.25 -9.73
C LEU A 293 36.72 0.95 -9.05
N PHE A 294 35.83 0.69 -8.09
CA PHE A 294 35.13 1.73 -7.34
C PHE A 294 34.72 1.23 -5.96
N ALA A 295 34.82 2.12 -4.97
CA ALA A 295 34.24 1.93 -3.65
C ALA A 295 33.34 3.13 -3.36
N GLY A 296 32.05 2.86 -3.17
CA GLY A 296 31.03 3.87 -3.01
C GLY A 296 30.45 3.89 -1.60
N MET A 297 30.09 5.09 -1.14
CA MET A 297 29.23 5.32 0.01
C MET A 297 27.86 5.78 -0.51
N LEU A 298 26.78 5.28 0.08
CA LEU A 298 25.42 5.67 -0.28
C LEU A 298 25.24 7.14 0.09
N THR A 299 24.93 7.97 -0.91
CA THR A 299 24.68 9.40 -0.70
C THR A 299 23.21 9.77 -0.84
N ASP A 300 22.44 8.99 -1.62
CA ASP A 300 21.03 9.27 -1.86
C ASP A 300 20.23 8.00 -2.18
N THR A 301 18.95 8.02 -1.85
CA THR A 301 17.96 7.00 -2.23
C THR A 301 16.79 7.69 -2.91
N THR A 302 16.69 7.53 -4.23
CA THR A 302 15.66 8.18 -5.04
C THR A 302 14.63 7.16 -5.51
N LEU A 303 13.35 7.37 -5.18
CA LEU A 303 12.28 6.55 -5.76
C LEU A 303 12.29 6.73 -7.28
N THR A 304 12.19 5.60 -8.01
CA THR A 304 12.04 5.66 -9.46
C THR A 304 10.77 6.45 -9.77
N PRO A 305 10.85 7.57 -10.50
CA PRO A 305 9.68 8.38 -10.78
C PRO A 305 8.69 7.56 -11.59
N PRO A 306 7.38 7.63 -11.29
CA PRO A 306 6.37 6.93 -12.05
C PRO A 306 6.34 7.44 -13.49
N LEU A 307 5.97 6.54 -14.40
CA LEU A 307 5.83 6.81 -15.81
C LEU A 307 4.63 7.74 -16.07
N VAL A 308 4.78 8.60 -17.07
CA VAL A 308 3.69 9.42 -17.59
C VAL A 308 2.77 8.53 -18.44
N LEU A 309 1.46 8.77 -18.37
CA LEU A 309 0.49 8.08 -19.24
C LEU A 309 0.90 8.18 -20.72
N GLY A 310 0.72 7.08 -21.45
CA GLY A 310 1.10 6.93 -22.85
C GLY A 310 2.54 6.47 -23.08
N VAL A 311 3.42 6.59 -22.07
CA VAL A 311 4.80 6.08 -22.16
C VAL A 311 4.79 4.56 -21.98
N SER A 312 5.41 3.84 -22.93
CA SER A 312 5.59 2.40 -22.86
C SER A 312 6.69 2.01 -21.88
N ALA A 313 6.43 1.00 -21.05
CA ALA A 313 7.42 0.24 -20.30
C ALA A 313 7.63 -1.13 -20.97
N THR A 314 8.84 -1.67 -20.88
CA THR A 314 9.13 -3.05 -21.28
C THR A 314 9.20 -3.91 -20.02
N LEU A 315 8.35 -4.92 -19.95
CA LEU A 315 8.34 -5.92 -18.89
C LEU A 315 9.49 -6.95 -19.11
N PRO A 316 9.87 -7.73 -18.07
CA PRO A 316 11.04 -8.62 -18.13
C PRO A 316 11.02 -9.70 -19.21
N ASP A 317 9.84 -10.08 -19.68
CA ASP A 317 9.65 -11.02 -20.79
C ASP A 317 9.66 -10.34 -22.16
N GLY A 318 10.00 -9.04 -22.22
CA GLY A 318 10.09 -8.24 -23.42
C GLY A 318 8.75 -7.64 -23.88
N GLN A 319 7.65 -7.85 -23.16
CA GLN A 319 6.36 -7.27 -23.52
C GLN A 319 6.34 -5.76 -23.27
N SER A 320 5.84 -5.00 -24.25
CA SER A 320 5.65 -3.55 -24.10
C SER A 320 4.24 -3.24 -23.61
N VAL A 321 4.13 -2.49 -22.52
CA VAL A 321 2.86 -2.10 -21.88
C VAL A 321 2.83 -0.59 -21.72
N ALA A 322 1.70 0.04 -22.00
CA ALA A 322 1.50 1.47 -21.75
C ALA A 322 0.11 1.71 -21.16
N ALA A 323 0.03 2.38 -20.01
CA ALA A 323 -1.22 2.92 -19.50
C ALA A 323 -1.59 4.18 -20.29
N LEU A 324 -2.68 4.14 -21.04
CA LEU A 324 -3.13 5.23 -21.90
C LEU A 324 -3.99 6.25 -21.14
N ALA A 325 -4.82 5.76 -20.21
CA ALA A 325 -5.72 6.60 -19.42
C ALA A 325 -6.06 5.93 -18.09
N ILE A 326 -6.31 6.73 -17.07
CA ILE A 326 -6.87 6.35 -15.77
C ILE A 326 -8.04 7.29 -15.52
N MET A 327 -9.26 6.78 -15.42
CA MET A 327 -10.48 7.61 -15.35
C MET A 327 -11.45 7.08 -14.30
N ALA A 328 -12.16 7.98 -13.62
CA ALA A 328 -13.23 7.64 -12.69
C ALA A 328 -14.61 7.76 -13.35
N LEU A 329 -15.44 6.73 -13.17
CA LEU A 329 -16.82 6.64 -13.63
C LEU A 329 -17.73 6.50 -12.42
N GLY A 330 -18.64 7.46 -12.26
CA GLY A 330 -19.65 7.43 -11.19
C GLY A 330 -20.92 6.70 -11.61
N ALA A 331 -21.88 6.62 -10.68
CA ALA A 331 -23.19 5.98 -10.88
C ALA A 331 -23.99 6.55 -12.08
N SER A 332 -23.70 7.78 -12.50
CA SER A 332 -24.29 8.44 -13.67
C SER A 332 -23.91 7.76 -15.00
N SER A 333 -22.65 7.35 -15.12
CA SER A 333 -22.10 6.67 -16.30
C SER A 333 -22.23 5.14 -16.20
N GLN A 334 -22.34 4.62 -14.98
CA GLN A 334 -22.45 3.19 -14.67
C GLN A 334 -23.55 2.98 -13.63
N PRO A 335 -24.83 2.87 -14.06
CA PRO A 335 -25.98 2.82 -13.15
C PRO A 335 -26.01 1.57 -12.27
N ASP A 336 -25.29 0.51 -12.67
CA ASP A 336 -25.19 -0.74 -11.92
C ASP A 336 -24.16 -0.70 -10.79
N LEU A 337 -23.52 0.45 -10.54
CA LEU A 337 -22.54 0.57 -9.45
C LEU A 337 -23.21 0.51 -8.07
N PRO A 338 -22.62 -0.24 -7.11
CA PRO A 338 -23.10 -0.22 -5.74
C PRO A 338 -23.05 1.19 -5.13
N PRO A 339 -24.01 1.54 -4.26
CA PRO A 339 -24.01 2.84 -3.58
C PRO A 339 -22.69 3.09 -2.83
N GLY A 340 -22.17 4.31 -2.95
CA GLY A 340 -20.93 4.71 -2.27
C GLY A 340 -19.63 4.26 -2.94
N LEU A 341 -19.71 3.62 -4.12
CA LEU A 341 -18.54 3.24 -4.92
C LEU A 341 -18.47 4.01 -6.24
N VAL A 342 -17.25 4.11 -6.76
CA VAL A 342 -16.89 4.67 -8.07
C VAL A 342 -16.07 3.61 -8.80
N GLN A 343 -16.27 3.49 -10.12
CA GLN A 343 -15.45 2.60 -10.94
C GLN A 343 -14.29 3.37 -11.54
N VAL A 344 -13.06 2.96 -11.26
CA VAL A 344 -11.87 3.48 -11.94
C VAL A 344 -11.51 2.53 -13.08
N VAL A 345 -11.36 3.07 -14.29
CA VAL A 345 -10.98 2.32 -15.47
C VAL A 345 -9.57 2.73 -15.88
N VAL A 346 -8.67 1.75 -15.91
CA VAL A 346 -7.33 1.90 -16.48
C VAL A 346 -7.30 1.27 -17.86
N ARG A 347 -7.08 2.10 -18.86
CA ARG A 347 -7.00 1.70 -20.27
C ARG A 347 -5.55 1.45 -20.64
N VAL A 348 -5.24 0.25 -21.07
CA VAL A 348 -3.87 -0.21 -21.33
C VAL A 348 -3.74 -0.63 -22.78
N LYS A 349 -2.64 -0.25 -23.43
CA LYS A 349 -2.27 -0.78 -24.75
C LYS A 349 -1.61 -2.15 -24.55
N GLY A 350 -2.20 -3.19 -25.11
CA GLY A 350 -1.68 -4.55 -25.01
C GLY A 350 -2.70 -5.62 -25.40
N ASP A 351 -2.27 -6.88 -25.35
CA ASP A 351 -3.13 -8.05 -25.53
C ASP A 351 -3.51 -8.62 -24.15
N GLN A 352 -4.80 -8.90 -23.92
CA GLN A 352 -5.27 -9.45 -22.65
C GLN A 352 -4.64 -10.80 -22.32
N ALA A 353 -4.37 -11.64 -23.33
CA ALA A 353 -3.71 -12.92 -23.09
C ALA A 353 -2.28 -12.72 -22.58
N ALA A 354 -1.56 -11.75 -23.15
CA ALA A 354 -0.21 -11.38 -22.73
C ALA A 354 -0.15 -10.78 -21.30
N LEU A 355 -1.18 -10.04 -20.92
CA LEU A 355 -1.29 -9.43 -19.59
C LEU A 355 -1.92 -10.36 -18.54
N SER A 356 -2.52 -11.48 -18.96
CA SER A 356 -3.10 -12.48 -18.05
C SER A 356 -1.99 -13.17 -17.25
N GLY A 357 -2.11 -13.17 -15.92
CA GLY A 357 -1.08 -13.69 -15.00
C GLY A 357 -0.11 -12.63 -14.46
N ARG A 358 -0.24 -11.36 -14.86
CA ARG A 358 0.48 -10.24 -14.22
C ARG A 358 -0.22 -9.82 -12.92
N THR A 359 0.57 -9.35 -11.96
CA THR A 359 0.01 -8.64 -10.80
C THR A 359 -0.37 -7.24 -11.23
N THR A 360 -1.60 -6.81 -10.95
CA THR A 360 -2.04 -5.43 -11.26
C THR A 360 -2.72 -4.82 -10.05
N ALA A 361 -2.41 -3.57 -9.74
CA ALA A 361 -2.99 -2.88 -8.61
C ALA A 361 -3.15 -1.40 -8.92
N LEU A 362 -4.21 -0.80 -8.38
CA LEU A 362 -4.39 0.64 -8.31
C LEU A 362 -4.05 1.08 -6.89
N ARG A 363 -2.93 1.80 -6.71
CA ARG A 363 -2.56 2.39 -5.43
C ARG A 363 -3.25 3.74 -5.28
N MET A 364 -4.02 3.86 -4.22
CA MET A 364 -4.70 5.09 -3.82
C MET A 364 -3.77 6.02 -3.03
N PRO A 365 -4.07 7.33 -2.91
CA PRO A 365 -3.18 8.29 -2.22
C PRO A 365 -3.00 8.02 -0.72
N ASP A 366 -3.93 7.30 -0.10
CA ASP A 366 -3.82 6.82 1.28
C ASP A 366 -2.86 5.64 1.45
N GLY A 367 -2.29 5.16 0.35
CA GLY A 367 -1.40 4.01 0.33
C GLY A 367 -2.14 2.70 0.44
N GLU A 368 -3.41 2.57 0.03
CA GLU A 368 -4.10 1.28 -0.18
C GLU A 368 -3.83 0.74 -1.60
N ASP A 369 -3.70 -0.58 -1.79
CA ASP A 369 -3.56 -1.22 -3.11
C ASP A 369 -4.87 -1.96 -3.42
N ILE A 370 -5.59 -1.49 -4.45
CA ILE A 370 -6.88 -2.06 -4.86
C ILE A 370 -6.66 -2.96 -6.08
N GLN A 371 -7.16 -4.20 -6.00
CA GLN A 371 -7.10 -5.17 -7.09
C GLN A 371 -8.22 -4.92 -8.12
N PRO A 372 -8.03 -5.29 -9.40
CA PRO A 372 -9.08 -5.11 -10.40
C PRO A 372 -10.28 -5.99 -10.07
N SER A 373 -11.48 -5.40 -10.11
CA SER A 373 -12.76 -6.12 -9.98
C SER A 373 -13.08 -6.91 -11.24
N SER A 374 -12.66 -6.43 -12.42
CA SER A 374 -12.82 -7.12 -13.70
C SER A 374 -11.83 -6.61 -14.74
N VAL A 375 -11.58 -7.43 -15.77
CA VAL A 375 -10.71 -7.09 -16.90
C VAL A 375 -11.42 -7.43 -18.20
N THR A 376 -11.52 -6.46 -19.11
CA THR A 376 -12.21 -6.62 -20.41
C THR A 376 -11.30 -6.16 -21.55
N SER A 377 -11.51 -6.68 -22.76
CA SER A 377 -10.82 -6.22 -23.97
C SER A 377 -11.71 -5.32 -24.82
N GLU A 378 -11.14 -4.23 -25.33
CA GLU A 378 -11.77 -3.29 -26.27
C GLU A 378 -10.82 -3.09 -27.46
N GLY A 379 -10.97 -3.91 -28.51
CA GLY A 379 -10.06 -3.88 -29.67
C GLY A 379 -8.62 -4.25 -29.28
N ALA A 380 -7.67 -3.34 -29.52
CA ALA A 380 -6.24 -3.51 -29.18
C ALA A 380 -5.89 -2.97 -27.77
N GLN A 381 -6.91 -2.79 -26.92
CA GLN A 381 -6.77 -2.25 -25.57
C GLN A 381 -7.38 -3.20 -24.56
N VAL A 382 -6.79 -3.21 -23.37
CA VAL A 382 -7.29 -3.92 -22.21
C VAL A 382 -7.73 -2.91 -21.18
N LEU A 383 -8.93 -3.07 -20.65
CA LEU A 383 -9.51 -2.23 -19.62
C LEU A 383 -9.50 -2.99 -18.31
N PHE A 384 -8.80 -2.45 -17.33
CA PHE A 384 -8.84 -2.91 -15.95
C PHE A 384 -9.83 -2.05 -15.18
N HIS A 385 -10.83 -2.68 -14.59
CA HIS A 385 -11.86 -2.01 -13.81
C HIS A 385 -11.57 -2.22 -12.33
N TYR A 386 -11.59 -1.14 -11.56
CA TYR A 386 -11.38 -1.12 -10.13
C TYR A 386 -12.60 -0.50 -9.46
N LEU A 387 -13.04 -1.04 -8.33
CA LEU A 387 -14.06 -0.43 -7.50
C LEU A 387 -13.38 0.28 -6.33
N VAL A 388 -13.58 1.60 -6.23
CA VAL A 388 -12.99 2.42 -5.18
C VAL A 388 -14.09 3.13 -4.38
N PRO A 389 -13.85 3.46 -3.10
CA PRO A 389 -14.77 4.30 -2.34
C PRO A 389 -15.02 5.63 -3.06
N ALA A 390 -16.26 6.11 -3.02
CA ALA A 390 -16.58 7.41 -3.60
C ALA A 390 -15.79 8.53 -2.91
N PHE A 391 -15.32 9.49 -3.71
CA PHE A 391 -14.53 10.62 -3.26
C PHE A 391 -15.14 11.94 -3.70
N THR A 392 -14.93 13.00 -2.91
CA THR A 392 -15.55 14.33 -3.10
C THR A 392 -14.56 15.39 -3.57
N ALA A 393 -13.29 15.04 -3.74
CA ALA A 393 -12.24 15.91 -4.29
C ALA A 393 -11.35 15.12 -5.26
N GLN A 394 -10.73 15.82 -6.21
CA GLN A 394 -9.74 15.25 -7.13
C GLN A 394 -8.63 14.54 -6.35
N LEU A 395 -8.24 13.34 -6.78
CA LEU A 395 -7.14 12.59 -6.17
C LEU A 395 -5.86 12.83 -6.98
N ALA A 396 -4.90 13.56 -6.43
CA ALA A 396 -3.76 14.07 -7.19
C ALA A 396 -2.72 13.02 -7.62
N ALA A 397 -2.64 11.87 -6.94
CA ALA A 397 -1.55 10.91 -7.12
C ALA A 397 -2.04 9.45 -7.03
N VAL A 398 -2.89 9.04 -7.96
CA VAL A 398 -3.28 7.63 -8.10
C VAL A 398 -2.24 6.93 -8.97
N GLN A 399 -1.76 5.77 -8.53
CA GLN A 399 -0.74 5.01 -9.26
C GLN A 399 -1.31 3.69 -9.75
N TRP A 400 -1.15 3.40 -11.05
CA TRP A 400 -1.42 2.08 -11.59
C TRP A 400 -0.12 1.30 -11.72
N ARG A 401 -0.14 0.07 -11.21
CA ARG A 401 1.03 -0.81 -11.10
C ARG A 401 0.73 -2.09 -11.84
N ILE A 402 1.65 -2.53 -12.68
CA ILE A 402 1.63 -3.86 -13.30
C ILE A 402 2.99 -4.51 -13.14
N GLY A 403 3.01 -5.76 -12.70
CA GLY A 403 4.24 -6.47 -12.44
C GLY A 403 4.21 -7.94 -12.81
N ASP A 404 5.39 -8.52 -12.83
CA ASP A 404 5.60 -9.93 -13.06
C ASP A 404 5.80 -10.63 -11.70
N PRO A 405 4.92 -11.56 -11.29
CA PRO A 405 5.05 -12.26 -10.02
C PRO A 405 6.32 -13.12 -9.91
N ALA A 406 6.91 -13.55 -11.03
CA ALA A 406 8.10 -14.40 -11.02
C ALA A 406 9.38 -13.61 -10.78
N THR A 407 9.44 -12.36 -11.25
CA THR A 407 10.66 -11.52 -11.19
C THR A 407 10.53 -10.35 -10.20
N GLY A 408 9.32 -10.03 -9.76
CA GLY A 408 9.05 -8.89 -8.88
C GLY A 408 9.13 -7.53 -9.58
N VAL A 409 9.44 -7.49 -10.87
CA VAL A 409 9.55 -6.23 -11.62
C VAL A 409 8.17 -5.61 -11.79
N VAL A 410 8.03 -4.35 -11.40
CA VAL A 410 6.81 -3.57 -11.52
C VAL A 410 7.08 -2.37 -12.42
N ALA A 411 6.11 -2.04 -13.28
CA ALA A 411 6.01 -0.75 -13.94
C ALA A 411 4.88 0.06 -13.29
N ILE A 412 5.13 1.36 -13.07
CA ILE A 412 4.23 2.25 -12.33
C ILE A 412 3.92 3.46 -13.20
N TRP A 413 2.65 3.77 -13.39
CA TRP A 413 2.16 5.02 -13.98
C TRP A 413 1.42 5.83 -12.93
N GLN A 414 1.51 7.15 -12.99
CA GLN A 414 0.78 8.04 -12.08
C GLN A 414 -0.12 8.99 -12.86
N ALA A 415 -1.32 9.21 -12.33
CA ALA A 415 -2.27 10.20 -12.85
C ALA A 415 -3.06 10.85 -11.71
N ALA A 416 -3.58 12.04 -11.99
CA ALA A 416 -4.64 12.62 -11.18
C ALA A 416 -5.98 11.99 -11.60
N LEU A 417 -6.81 11.65 -10.61
CA LEU A 417 -8.14 11.12 -10.84
C LEU A 417 -9.16 12.23 -10.59
N GLU A 418 -9.80 12.67 -11.67
CA GLU A 418 -10.85 13.68 -11.61
C GLU A 418 -12.09 13.18 -10.89
N LEU A 419 -12.87 14.12 -10.36
CA LEU A 419 -14.16 13.82 -9.77
C LEU A 419 -15.08 13.18 -10.83
N PRO A 420 -15.71 12.02 -10.56
CA PRO A 420 -16.66 11.45 -11.49
C PRO A 420 -17.82 12.44 -11.71
N THR A 421 -18.20 12.64 -12.97
CA THR A 421 -19.30 13.54 -13.32
C THR A 421 -20.60 13.06 -12.66
N THR A 422 -21.31 13.94 -11.96
CA THR A 422 -22.60 13.55 -11.37
C THR A 422 -23.68 13.46 -12.44
N ARG A 423 -24.77 12.74 -12.14
CA ARG A 423 -25.94 12.66 -13.05
C ARG A 423 -26.53 14.05 -13.29
N ALA A 424 -26.55 14.90 -12.26
CA ALA A 424 -26.99 16.29 -12.36
C ALA A 424 -26.08 17.12 -13.28
N ASP A 425 -24.76 16.95 -13.21
CA ASP A 425 -23.83 17.66 -14.08
C ASP A 425 -23.95 17.21 -15.54
N GLN A 426 -24.12 15.90 -15.76
CA GLN A 426 -24.37 15.35 -17.10
C GLN A 426 -25.69 15.85 -17.68
N LEU A 427 -26.77 15.86 -16.89
CA LEU A 427 -28.06 16.43 -17.29
C LEU A 427 -27.94 17.91 -17.60
N ARG A 428 -27.26 18.69 -16.74
CA ARG A 428 -27.07 20.13 -16.96
C ARG A 428 -26.34 20.38 -18.28
N GLN A 429 -25.27 19.65 -18.54
CA GLN A 429 -24.50 19.77 -19.77
C GLN A 429 -25.29 19.30 -20.99
N ALA A 430 -26.03 18.20 -20.89
CA ALA A 430 -26.82 17.68 -22.01
C ALA A 430 -28.04 18.54 -22.31
N LEU A 431 -28.72 19.08 -21.29
CA LEU A 431 -29.90 19.93 -21.43
C LEU A 431 -29.55 21.34 -21.92
N ALA A 432 -28.29 21.79 -21.82
CA ALA A 432 -27.83 23.03 -22.43
C ALA A 432 -28.10 23.08 -23.95
N ASP A 433 -28.08 21.91 -24.60
CA ASP A 433 -28.37 21.73 -26.03
C ASP A 433 -29.76 21.12 -26.30
N VAL A 434 -30.67 21.17 -25.33
CA VAL A 434 -32.06 20.72 -25.47
C VAL A 434 -32.98 21.93 -25.40
N GLN A 435 -33.81 22.11 -26.42
CA GLN A 435 -34.92 23.06 -26.33
C GLN A 435 -36.09 22.36 -25.64
N LEU A 436 -36.45 22.86 -24.46
CA LEU A 436 -37.61 22.43 -23.69
C LEU A 436 -38.75 23.43 -23.85
N GLU A 437 -39.92 22.92 -24.18
CA GLU A 437 -41.17 23.67 -24.17
C GLU A 437 -42.19 22.88 -23.36
N ALA A 438 -42.88 23.54 -22.43
CA ALA A 438 -43.94 22.92 -21.65
C ALA A 438 -45.25 23.69 -21.86
N GLN A 439 -46.34 22.95 -22.01
CA GLN A 439 -47.67 23.52 -22.19
C GLN A 439 -48.69 22.68 -21.42
N HIS A 440 -49.39 23.33 -20.48
CA HIS A 440 -50.57 22.76 -19.83
C HIS A 440 -51.80 22.98 -20.72
N ARG A 441 -52.55 21.91 -20.98
CA ARG A 441 -53.81 21.96 -21.74
C ARG A 441 -55.03 21.90 -20.82
N ALA A 442 -56.16 22.38 -21.35
CA ALA A 442 -57.44 22.40 -20.65
C ALA A 442 -58.02 21.00 -20.32
N ASP A 443 -57.47 19.94 -20.92
CA ASP A 443 -57.79 18.54 -20.64
C ASP A 443 -57.05 17.99 -19.39
N GLY A 444 -56.27 18.82 -18.70
CA GLY A 444 -55.51 18.43 -17.50
C GLY A 444 -54.22 17.68 -17.80
N VAL A 445 -53.76 17.70 -19.07
CA VAL A 445 -52.51 17.07 -19.50
C VAL A 445 -51.43 18.14 -19.65
N LEU A 446 -50.27 17.86 -19.07
CA LEU A 446 -49.05 18.63 -19.31
C LEU A 446 -48.26 17.98 -20.44
N TYR A 447 -48.02 18.74 -21.50
CA TYR A 447 -47.18 18.36 -22.62
C TYR A 447 -45.80 18.98 -22.45
N ILE A 448 -44.76 18.15 -22.43
CA ILE A 448 -43.37 18.59 -22.40
C ILE A 448 -42.71 18.14 -23.69
N ARG A 449 -42.31 19.11 -24.52
CA ARG A 449 -41.63 18.88 -25.78
C ARG A 449 -40.13 19.09 -25.59
N LEU A 450 -39.37 18.03 -25.87
CA LEU A 450 -37.92 17.99 -25.80
C LEU A 450 -37.38 17.92 -27.22
N THR A 451 -36.59 18.91 -27.64
CA THR A 451 -35.92 18.90 -28.94
C THR A 451 -34.41 18.81 -28.72
N MET A 452 -33.82 17.68 -29.10
CA MET A 452 -32.40 17.40 -28.93
C MET A 452 -31.59 18.09 -30.03
N ARG A 453 -30.75 19.08 -29.68
CA ARG A 453 -29.84 19.75 -30.63
C ARG A 453 -28.41 19.22 -30.56
N ALA A 454 -28.05 18.52 -29.47
CA ALA A 454 -26.73 17.91 -29.31
C ALA A 454 -26.53 16.68 -30.22
N ALA A 455 -25.27 16.38 -30.51
CA ALA A 455 -24.86 15.26 -31.37
C ALA A 455 -24.86 13.89 -30.65
N GLN A 456 -24.80 13.87 -29.32
CA GLN A 456 -24.84 12.63 -28.54
C GLN A 456 -26.27 12.32 -28.09
N PRO A 457 -26.69 11.04 -28.03
CA PRO A 457 -28.01 10.69 -27.53
C PRO A 457 -28.15 10.95 -26.03
N LEU A 458 -29.31 11.45 -25.60
CA LEU A 458 -29.62 11.71 -24.19
C LEU A 458 -30.64 10.70 -23.68
N GLN A 459 -30.24 9.89 -22.70
CA GLN A 459 -31.19 9.09 -21.93
C GLN A 459 -31.69 9.92 -20.76
N LEU A 460 -32.99 10.21 -20.71
CA LEU A 460 -33.67 10.77 -19.53
C LEU A 460 -34.33 9.63 -18.75
N ALA A 461 -34.28 9.71 -17.44
CA ALA A 461 -34.96 8.79 -16.52
C ALA A 461 -36.08 9.53 -15.78
N GLU A 462 -37.05 8.80 -15.25
CA GLU A 462 -38.15 9.38 -14.46
C GLU A 462 -37.64 10.15 -13.23
N ALA A 463 -36.55 9.67 -12.62
CA ALA A 463 -35.89 10.34 -11.50
C ALA A 463 -35.26 11.69 -11.87
N ASP A 464 -35.09 11.99 -13.16
CA ASP A 464 -34.57 13.27 -13.63
C ASP A 464 -35.68 14.34 -13.72
N LEU A 465 -36.94 13.95 -13.55
CA LEU A 465 -38.09 14.84 -13.52
C LEU A 465 -38.59 14.98 -12.08
N LEU A 466 -38.80 16.21 -11.63
CA LEU A 466 -39.40 16.50 -10.33
C LEU A 466 -40.73 17.20 -10.55
N LEU A 467 -41.81 16.61 -10.06
CA LEU A 467 -43.13 17.23 -10.03
C LEU A 467 -43.39 17.70 -8.59
N ALA A 468 -43.77 18.96 -8.41
CA ALA A 468 -44.16 19.52 -7.12
C ALA A 468 -45.56 20.15 -7.21
N GLN A 469 -46.33 20.00 -6.13
CA GLN A 469 -47.65 20.60 -5.97
C GLN A 469 -47.64 21.41 -4.67
N ALA A 470 -47.83 22.73 -4.77
CA ALA A 470 -47.70 23.66 -3.64
C ALA A 470 -46.40 23.45 -2.83
N GLY A 471 -45.29 23.17 -3.53
CA GLY A 471 -43.97 22.92 -2.93
C GLY A 471 -43.74 21.51 -2.38
N GLN A 472 -44.72 20.60 -2.45
CA GLN A 472 -44.53 19.19 -2.05
C GLN A 472 -44.27 18.30 -3.26
N ALA A 473 -43.22 17.46 -3.18
CA ALA A 473 -42.88 16.51 -4.23
C ALA A 473 -44.01 15.49 -4.45
N ARG A 474 -44.30 15.21 -5.72
CA ARG A 474 -45.28 14.24 -6.21
C ARG A 474 -44.59 13.17 -7.04
N LEU A 475 -45.10 11.95 -6.95
CA LEU A 475 -44.64 10.85 -7.80
C LEU A 475 -45.12 11.08 -9.24
N ILE A 476 -44.20 10.89 -10.18
CA ILE A 476 -44.49 10.89 -11.61
C ILE A 476 -44.86 9.46 -12.00
N PRO A 477 -46.01 9.22 -12.66
CA PRO A 477 -46.36 7.91 -13.17
C PRO A 477 -45.37 7.48 -14.27
N PRO A 478 -45.22 6.18 -14.53
CA PRO A 478 -44.24 5.70 -15.51
C PRO A 478 -44.45 6.31 -16.89
N LEU A 479 -43.36 6.75 -17.54
CA LEU A 479 -43.41 7.48 -18.80
C LEU A 479 -42.74 6.65 -19.91
N ASP A 480 -43.55 6.06 -20.79
CA ASP A 480 -43.04 5.24 -21.90
C ASP A 480 -42.12 6.03 -22.85
N ALA A 481 -42.38 7.34 -23.00
CA ALA A 481 -41.55 8.25 -23.78
C ALA A 481 -40.09 8.36 -23.27
N LEU A 482 -39.82 8.01 -22.01
CA LEU A 482 -38.49 8.04 -21.40
C LEU A 482 -37.74 6.71 -21.51
N ARG A 483 -38.37 5.62 -21.98
CA ARG A 483 -37.73 4.29 -22.01
C ARG A 483 -36.58 4.15 -23.00
N THR A 484 -36.50 5.03 -23.99
CA THR A 484 -35.45 5.00 -25.02
C THR A 484 -34.67 6.31 -25.04
N PRO A 485 -33.39 6.31 -25.45
CA PRO A 485 -32.64 7.54 -25.56
C PRO A 485 -33.25 8.48 -26.61
N LEU A 486 -33.22 9.79 -26.37
CA LEU A 486 -33.48 10.81 -27.38
C LEU A 486 -32.28 10.89 -28.32
N LYS A 487 -32.49 10.66 -29.61
CA LYS A 487 -31.43 10.72 -30.63
C LYS A 487 -31.10 12.17 -30.99
N ALA A 488 -29.91 12.38 -31.56
CA ALA A 488 -29.52 13.69 -32.08
C ALA A 488 -30.55 14.20 -33.13
N GLY A 489 -31.01 15.44 -32.97
CA GLY A 489 -32.03 16.06 -33.83
C GLY A 489 -33.46 15.58 -33.59
N GLU A 490 -33.70 14.65 -32.67
CA GLU A 490 -35.03 14.14 -32.38
C GLU A 490 -35.86 15.14 -31.57
N THR A 491 -37.15 15.24 -31.88
CA THR A 491 -38.13 15.89 -31.02
C THR A 491 -39.03 14.85 -30.39
N ARG A 492 -39.11 14.83 -29.06
CA ARG A 492 -39.97 13.92 -28.31
C ARG A 492 -40.94 14.69 -27.43
N THR A 493 -42.18 14.24 -27.38
CA THR A 493 -43.21 14.80 -26.51
C THR A 493 -43.48 13.81 -25.38
N ILE A 494 -43.42 14.31 -24.15
CA ILE A 494 -43.83 13.61 -22.94
C ILE A 494 -45.21 14.13 -22.57
N GLU A 495 -46.15 13.21 -22.37
CA GLU A 495 -47.50 13.51 -21.92
C GLU A 495 -47.64 13.07 -20.47
N LEU A 496 -47.93 14.03 -19.60
CA LEU A 496 -48.12 13.79 -18.17
C LEU A 496 -49.58 14.09 -17.82
N ALA A 497 -50.37 13.03 -17.64
CA ALA A 497 -51.75 13.15 -17.18
C ALA A 497 -51.78 13.44 -15.67
N LEU A 498 -52.33 14.59 -15.28
CA LEU A 498 -52.33 15.04 -13.90
C LEU A 498 -53.72 14.86 -13.29
N ALA A 499 -53.84 13.98 -12.30
CA ALA A 499 -55.05 13.88 -11.49
C ALA A 499 -54.99 14.90 -10.34
N THR A 500 -55.16 16.19 -10.64
CA THR A 500 -54.96 17.26 -9.66
C THR A 500 -56.23 18.08 -9.40
N PRO A 501 -56.49 18.49 -8.14
CA PRO A 501 -57.55 19.45 -7.82
C PRO A 501 -57.28 20.81 -8.46
N SER A 502 -58.32 21.49 -8.92
CA SER A 502 -58.24 22.82 -9.54
C SER A 502 -57.72 23.89 -8.59
N GLY A 503 -56.93 24.83 -9.09
CA GLY A 503 -56.49 26.04 -8.41
C GLY A 503 -55.20 25.91 -7.61
N GLN A 504 -54.40 24.85 -7.81
CA GLN A 504 -53.12 24.69 -7.12
C GLN A 504 -51.94 24.95 -8.06
N LEU A 505 -50.90 25.61 -7.53
CA LEU A 505 -49.63 25.81 -8.23
C LEU A 505 -48.90 24.47 -8.35
N MET A 506 -48.58 24.12 -9.58
CA MET A 506 -47.79 22.96 -9.95
C MET A 506 -46.48 23.43 -10.57
N THR A 507 -45.41 22.72 -10.27
CA THR A 507 -44.08 22.97 -10.83
C THR A 507 -43.52 21.65 -11.35
N ILE A 508 -43.00 21.65 -12.58
CA ILE A 508 -42.17 20.56 -13.08
C ILE A 508 -40.75 21.05 -13.30
N THR A 509 -39.78 20.26 -12.88
CA THR A 509 -38.36 20.57 -13.02
C THR A 509 -37.65 19.44 -13.76
N ILE A 510 -36.83 19.80 -14.75
CA ILE A 510 -35.97 18.90 -15.52
C ILE A 510 -34.60 19.55 -15.63
N GLY A 511 -33.62 19.10 -14.85
CA GLY A 511 -32.35 19.81 -14.68
C GLY A 511 -32.59 21.24 -14.17
N ASP A 512 -32.13 22.25 -14.91
CA ASP A 512 -32.33 23.67 -14.57
C ASP A 512 -33.62 24.28 -15.17
N PHE A 513 -34.35 23.54 -16.02
CA PHE A 513 -35.63 23.98 -16.56
C PHE A 513 -36.73 23.81 -15.51
N ALA A 514 -37.47 24.88 -15.22
CA ALA A 514 -38.65 24.84 -14.38
C ALA A 514 -39.85 25.44 -15.13
N PHE A 515 -40.98 24.75 -15.10
CA PHE A 515 -42.25 25.26 -15.62
C PHE A 515 -43.31 25.22 -14.54
N GLU A 516 -43.95 26.36 -14.32
CA GLU A 516 -45.01 26.54 -13.33
C GLU A 516 -46.34 26.80 -14.03
N TRP A 517 -47.39 26.15 -13.54
CA TRP A 517 -48.76 26.39 -13.99
C TRP A 517 -49.74 26.22 -12.84
N THR A 518 -50.96 26.74 -13.02
CA THR A 518 -52.07 26.52 -12.08
C THR A 518 -53.11 25.63 -12.77
N THR A 519 -53.59 24.62 -12.05
CA THR A 519 -54.56 23.62 -12.55
C THR A 519 -56.01 24.09 -12.54
#